data_AF-A0A961P8T0-F1
#
_entry.id   AF-A0A961P8T0-F1
#
_cell.length_a   1.000
_cell.length_b   1.000
_cell.length_c   1.000
_cell.angle_alpha   90.00
_cell.angle_beta   90.00
_cell.angle_gamma   90.00
#
_symmetry.space_group_name_H-M   'P 1'
#
loop_
_entity.id
_entity.type
_entity.pdbx_description
1 polymer ?
#
loop_
_entity_poly.entity_id
_entity_poly.type
_entity_poly.pdbx_seq_one_letter_code
_entity_poly.pdbx_strand_id
1 'polypeptide(L)'
;MKPHSPEHAAPAHADTAWTRAPVIVYPPETLPVPDLALYRRARVKAEKIAEYLVPPREARAFPVGAGQFFRITSVDGPQVGDLNLWNAHDLAERFYSGKTRALHGTHLSTGDRLWSSFPALRPMATITDDTLDWYGIDPFGGSVHDVIGTRCDPYTNCLLTGDPYHHCCHSNLTRALADHLGVAPTQAEP
;
A
#
# COMPACT_ATOMS: atom_id res chain seq x y z
N MET A 1 -11.32 16.21 -10.72
CA MET A 1 -11.86 17.15 -9.71
C MET A 1 -13.35 17.39 -9.98
N LYS A 2 -14.15 17.71 -8.96
CA LYS A 2 -15.53 18.19 -9.17
C LYS A 2 -15.48 19.61 -9.76
N PRO A 3 -16.44 20.01 -10.61
CA PRO A 3 -16.42 21.32 -11.26
C PRO A 3 -16.64 22.45 -10.24
N HIS A 4 -15.94 23.58 -10.41
CA HIS A 4 -16.18 24.80 -9.63
C HIS A 4 -17.53 25.43 -9.97
N SER A 5 -17.97 25.29 -11.22
CA SER A 5 -19.27 25.75 -11.72
C SER A 5 -20.08 24.52 -12.17
N PRO A 6 -21.03 24.03 -11.36
CA PRO A 6 -21.85 22.90 -11.76
C PRO A 6 -22.79 23.27 -12.91
N GLU A 7 -22.96 22.37 -13.86
CA GLU A 7 -23.89 22.54 -15.01
C GLU A 7 -25.38 22.41 -14.60
N HIS A 8 -25.65 21.93 -13.39
CA HIS A 8 -26.98 21.67 -12.88
C HIS A 8 -27.21 22.39 -11.56
N ALA A 9 -28.42 22.94 -11.39
CA ALA A 9 -28.85 23.55 -10.14
C ALA A 9 -28.90 22.49 -9.02
N ALA A 10 -28.59 22.93 -7.80
CA ALA A 10 -28.74 22.09 -6.62
C ALA A 10 -30.22 21.75 -6.39
N PRO A 11 -30.56 20.50 -6.01
CA PRO A 11 -31.93 20.15 -5.67
C PRO A 11 -32.37 20.87 -4.38
N ALA A 12 -33.67 21.02 -4.16
CA ALA A 12 -34.24 21.75 -3.01
C ALA A 12 -33.80 21.20 -1.63
N HIS A 13 -33.32 19.96 -1.56
CA HIS A 13 -32.86 19.32 -0.33
C HIS A 13 -31.33 19.34 -0.16
N ALA A 14 -30.59 20.09 -0.98
CA ALA A 14 -29.12 20.11 -0.96
C ALA A 14 -28.54 20.50 0.40
N ASP A 15 -29.08 21.53 1.06
CA ASP A 15 -28.62 21.99 2.37
C ASP A 15 -28.78 20.89 3.45
N THR A 16 -29.88 20.14 3.38
CA THR A 16 -30.11 18.99 4.29
C THR A 16 -29.23 17.80 3.96
N ALA A 17 -28.71 17.70 2.73
CA ALA A 17 -27.77 16.64 2.35
C ALA A 17 -26.35 16.94 2.85
N TRP A 18 -25.93 18.20 2.81
CA TRP A 18 -24.58 18.64 3.22
C TRP A 18 -24.35 18.66 4.73
N THR A 19 -25.42 18.69 5.52
CA THR A 19 -25.37 18.76 6.99
C THR A 19 -25.48 17.39 7.66
N ARG A 20 -25.62 16.30 6.90
CA ARG A 20 -25.70 14.94 7.46
C ARG A 20 -24.35 14.53 8.04
N ALA A 21 -24.38 14.05 9.28
CA ALA A 21 -23.19 13.50 9.91
C ALA A 21 -22.66 12.29 9.11
N PRO A 22 -21.34 12.17 8.91
CA PRO A 22 -20.76 11.02 8.26
C PRO A 22 -20.92 9.76 9.13
N VAL A 23 -21.04 8.61 8.47
CA VAL A 23 -21.01 7.30 9.13
C VAL A 23 -19.81 6.54 8.58
N ILE A 24 -18.93 6.07 9.48
CA ILE A 24 -17.79 5.25 9.10
C ILE A 24 -18.30 3.89 8.61
N VAL A 25 -17.92 3.50 7.40
CA VAL A 25 -18.41 2.27 6.75
C VAL A 25 -17.97 1.01 7.48
N TYR A 26 -16.71 0.98 7.93
CA TYR A 26 -16.13 -0.11 8.71
C TYR A 26 -15.50 0.48 9.98
N PRO A 27 -16.22 0.53 11.10
CA PRO A 27 -15.69 1.11 12.32
C PRO A 27 -14.44 0.32 12.80
N PRO A 28 -13.29 0.97 13.06
CA PRO A 28 -12.04 0.28 13.39
C PRO A 28 -12.15 -0.69 14.58
N GLU A 29 -13.01 -0.38 15.55
CA GLU A 29 -13.29 -1.21 16.73
C GLU A 29 -13.92 -2.58 16.39
N THR A 30 -14.45 -2.74 15.18
CA THR A 30 -15.02 -4.01 14.69
C THR A 30 -13.96 -4.94 14.09
N LEU A 31 -12.74 -4.45 13.87
CA LEU A 31 -11.68 -5.25 13.26
C LEU A 31 -11.05 -6.21 14.28
N PRO A 32 -10.68 -7.46 13.88
CA PRO A 32 -10.02 -8.39 14.79
C PRO A 32 -8.69 -7.85 15.28
N VAL A 33 -8.48 -7.64 16.57
CA VAL A 33 -7.27 -6.97 17.07
C VAL A 33 -6.01 -7.87 16.92
N PRO A 34 -4.92 -7.41 16.27
CA PRO A 34 -3.67 -8.18 16.22
C PRO A 34 -2.96 -8.17 17.58
N ASP A 35 -2.33 -9.29 17.95
CA ASP A 35 -1.50 -9.37 19.17
C ASP A 35 -0.12 -8.73 18.94
N LEU A 36 -0.10 -7.40 18.90
CA LEU A 36 1.14 -6.63 18.72
C LEU A 36 2.16 -6.88 19.83
N ALA A 37 1.70 -7.20 21.04
CA ALA A 37 2.59 -7.50 22.15
C ALA A 37 3.35 -8.81 21.90
N LEU A 38 2.67 -9.85 21.39
CA LEU A 38 3.31 -11.07 20.93
C LEU A 38 4.30 -10.79 19.79
N TYR A 39 3.89 -10.04 18.77
CA TYR A 39 4.75 -9.76 17.61
C TYR A 39 6.01 -9.01 18.02
N ARG A 40 5.91 -8.00 18.89
CA ARG A 40 7.06 -7.25 19.41
C ARG A 40 7.99 -8.11 20.26
N ARG A 41 7.44 -8.97 21.14
CA ARG A 41 8.27 -9.93 21.92
C ARG A 41 9.01 -10.90 21.00
N ALA A 42 8.37 -11.38 19.94
CA ALA A 42 9.00 -12.23 18.94
C ALA A 42 10.09 -11.45 18.18
N ARG A 43 9.82 -10.21 17.77
CA ARG A 43 10.76 -9.36 17.04
C ARG A 43 12.04 -9.08 17.80
N VAL A 44 11.97 -8.89 19.13
CA VAL A 44 13.15 -8.70 20.00
C VAL A 44 14.10 -9.90 19.95
N LYS A 45 13.56 -11.10 19.78
CA LYS A 45 14.34 -12.35 19.71
C LYS A 45 14.71 -12.76 18.28
N ALA A 46 14.30 -11.99 17.27
CA ALA A 46 14.50 -12.34 15.88
C ALA A 46 15.94 -12.05 15.43
N GLU A 47 16.51 -12.97 14.66
CA GLU A 47 17.80 -12.80 14.00
C GLU A 47 17.60 -12.34 12.56
N LYS A 48 18.52 -11.50 12.08
CA LYS A 48 18.53 -11.05 10.68
C LYS A 48 19.08 -12.18 9.81
N ILE A 49 18.27 -12.66 8.87
CA ILE A 49 18.65 -13.79 7.98
C ILE A 49 18.98 -13.35 6.55
N ALA A 50 18.54 -12.16 6.13
CA ALA A 50 18.76 -11.64 4.78
C ALA A 50 18.70 -10.11 4.76
N GLU A 51 19.25 -9.52 3.69
CA GLU A 51 19.17 -8.10 3.38
C GLU A 51 19.19 -7.89 1.87
N TYR A 52 18.43 -6.92 1.41
CA TYR A 52 18.35 -6.54 0.01
C TYR A 52 18.41 -5.02 -0.08
N LEU A 53 19.44 -4.50 -0.75
CA LEU A 53 19.48 -3.09 -1.13
C LEU A 53 18.73 -2.92 -2.44
N VAL A 54 17.69 -2.07 -2.45
CA VAL A 54 16.95 -1.71 -3.66
C VAL A 54 17.61 -0.46 -4.27
N PRO A 55 18.24 -0.56 -5.45
CA PRO A 55 18.84 0.62 -6.08
C PRO A 55 17.79 1.66 -6.45
N PRO A 56 18.16 2.95 -6.53
CA PRO A 56 17.27 3.98 -7.04
C PRO A 56 16.71 3.61 -8.42
N ARG A 57 15.40 3.81 -8.62
CA ARG A 57 14.67 3.51 -9.88
C ARG A 57 14.65 2.02 -10.28
N GLU A 58 14.83 1.14 -9.31
CA GLU A 58 14.70 -0.31 -9.49
C GLU A 58 13.80 -0.91 -8.39
N ALA A 59 13.51 -2.21 -8.51
CA ALA A 59 12.82 -2.97 -7.47
C ALA A 59 13.54 -4.30 -7.21
N ARG A 60 13.19 -4.95 -6.10
CA ARG A 60 13.63 -6.31 -5.74
C ARG A 60 12.46 -7.08 -5.16
N ALA A 61 12.35 -8.36 -5.51
CA ALA A 61 11.44 -9.30 -4.87
C ALA A 61 12.22 -10.21 -3.93
N PHE A 62 11.66 -10.47 -2.74
CA PHE A 62 12.28 -11.31 -1.72
C PHE A 62 11.20 -12.08 -0.94
N PRO A 63 11.46 -13.34 -0.56
CA PRO A 63 10.51 -14.13 0.21
C PRO A 63 10.56 -13.77 1.70
N VAL A 64 9.41 -13.87 2.36
CA VAL A 64 9.27 -13.76 3.81
C VAL A 64 8.36 -14.90 4.29
N GLY A 65 8.88 -15.76 5.16
CA GLY A 65 8.12 -16.85 5.74
C GLY A 65 7.05 -16.36 6.71
N ALA A 66 5.94 -17.10 6.85
CA ALA A 66 4.92 -16.80 7.84
C ALA A 66 5.53 -16.76 9.26
N GLY A 67 5.24 -15.69 10.01
CA GLY A 67 5.80 -15.45 11.34
C GLY A 67 7.18 -14.79 11.35
N GLN A 68 7.81 -14.57 10.18
CA GLN A 68 9.01 -13.76 10.05
C GLN A 68 8.66 -12.27 9.92
N PHE A 69 9.71 -11.43 9.92
CA PHE A 69 9.60 -9.97 9.81
C PHE A 69 10.40 -9.50 8.60
N PHE A 70 9.89 -8.51 7.90
CA PHE A 70 10.69 -7.68 7.00
C PHE A 70 10.63 -6.22 7.47
N ARG A 71 11.67 -5.46 7.15
CA ARG A 71 11.79 -4.04 7.48
C ARG A 71 12.24 -3.29 6.23
N ILE A 72 11.53 -2.22 5.91
CA ILE A 72 11.95 -1.23 4.91
C ILE A 72 12.63 -0.10 5.67
N THR A 73 13.80 0.32 5.23
CA THR A 73 14.59 1.34 5.92
C THR A 73 15.08 2.36 4.92
N SER A 74 14.85 3.63 5.21
CA SER A 74 15.44 4.72 4.44
C SER A 74 16.95 4.73 4.67
N VAL A 75 17.72 4.70 3.58
CA VAL A 75 19.18 4.72 3.57
C VAL A 75 19.63 5.82 2.62
N ASP A 76 20.80 6.41 2.90
CA ASP A 76 21.45 7.48 2.13
C ASP A 76 20.69 8.82 1.99
N GLY A 77 19.36 8.83 1.96
CA GLY A 77 18.55 10.04 1.90
C GLY A 77 17.04 9.76 1.80
N PRO A 78 16.20 10.82 1.76
CA PRO A 78 14.75 10.68 1.68
C PRO A 78 14.32 10.00 0.36
N GLN A 79 13.61 8.88 0.47
CA GLN A 79 13.13 8.11 -0.68
C GLN A 79 11.82 7.40 -0.32
N VAL A 80 10.82 7.50 -1.19
CA VAL A 80 9.57 6.71 -1.10
C VAL A 80 9.74 5.35 -1.81
N GLY A 81 8.96 4.35 -1.43
CA GLY A 81 8.95 3.04 -2.08
C GLY A 81 7.55 2.52 -2.32
N ASP A 82 7.31 1.97 -3.52
CA ASP A 82 6.09 1.26 -3.84
C ASP A 82 6.25 -0.22 -3.46
N LEU A 83 5.29 -0.74 -2.70
CA LEU A 83 5.30 -2.12 -2.19
C LEU A 83 4.13 -2.92 -2.75
N ASN A 84 4.45 -4.10 -3.28
CA ASN A 84 3.47 -5.15 -3.52
C ASN A 84 3.76 -6.36 -2.63
N LEU A 85 2.69 -7.10 -2.27
CA LEU A 85 2.78 -8.39 -1.59
C LEU A 85 1.98 -9.43 -2.37
N TRP A 86 2.51 -10.64 -2.44
CA TRP A 86 1.84 -11.82 -2.98
C TRP A 86 1.95 -12.96 -1.98
N ASN A 87 0.97 -13.87 -1.99
CA ASN A 87 1.16 -15.16 -1.34
C ASN A 87 2.23 -15.95 -2.11
N ALA A 88 3.26 -16.40 -1.41
CA ALA A 88 4.42 -17.10 -2.00
C ALA A 88 4.05 -18.41 -2.73
N HIS A 89 2.87 -18.97 -2.47
CA HIS A 89 2.38 -20.20 -3.08
C HIS A 89 1.18 -19.99 -4.03
N ASP A 90 0.67 -18.75 -4.12
CA ASP A 90 -0.45 -18.41 -5.00
C ASP A 90 -0.42 -16.90 -5.33
N LEU A 91 0.10 -16.54 -6.51
CA LEU A 91 0.21 -15.15 -6.93
C LEU A 91 -1.16 -14.51 -7.25
N ALA A 92 -2.24 -15.29 -7.37
CA ALA A 92 -3.57 -14.72 -7.51
C ALA A 92 -4.01 -13.99 -6.22
N GLU A 93 -3.55 -14.47 -5.06
CA GLU A 93 -3.71 -13.80 -3.78
C GLU A 93 -2.60 -12.74 -3.60
N ARG A 94 -3.00 -11.47 -3.69
CA ARG A 94 -2.08 -10.33 -3.62
C ARG A 94 -2.64 -9.19 -2.80
N PHE A 95 -1.78 -8.23 -2.45
CA PHE A 95 -2.18 -7.05 -1.68
C PHE A 95 -3.34 -6.30 -2.34
N TYR A 96 -4.32 -5.94 -1.52
CA TYR A 96 -5.53 -5.24 -1.95
C TYR A 96 -5.67 -3.90 -1.23
N SER A 97 -5.02 -2.88 -1.79
CA SER A 97 -5.03 -1.51 -1.25
C SER A 97 -6.44 -0.97 -1.08
N GLY A 98 -7.35 -1.21 -2.04
CA GLY A 98 -8.73 -0.71 -1.99
C GLY A 98 -9.50 -1.18 -0.76
N LYS A 99 -9.43 -2.47 -0.40
CA LYS A 99 -10.12 -2.99 0.79
C LYS A 99 -9.36 -2.67 2.07
N THR A 100 -8.03 -2.66 2.02
CA THR A 100 -7.18 -2.18 3.12
C THR A 100 -7.53 -0.74 3.50
N ARG A 101 -7.66 0.15 2.50
CA ARG A 101 -8.09 1.54 2.66
C ARG A 101 -9.47 1.66 3.29
N ALA A 102 -10.40 0.82 2.85
CA ALA A 102 -11.76 0.85 3.39
C ALA A 102 -11.81 0.47 4.89
N LEU A 103 -10.91 -0.40 5.33
CA LEU A 103 -10.86 -0.89 6.71
C LEU A 103 -10.06 0.04 7.63
N HIS A 104 -8.95 0.59 7.16
CA HIS A 104 -7.99 1.32 8.02
C HIS A 104 -7.91 2.83 7.74
N GLY A 105 -8.32 3.29 6.56
CA GLY A 105 -8.23 4.69 6.15
C GLY A 105 -7.26 4.92 4.99
N THR A 106 -6.94 6.19 4.71
CA THR A 106 -6.15 6.58 3.52
C THR A 106 -4.67 6.19 3.61
N HIS A 107 -4.17 6.03 4.83
CA HIS A 107 -2.78 5.76 5.16
C HIS A 107 -2.73 4.72 6.27
N LEU A 108 -1.61 4.00 6.38
CA LEU A 108 -1.43 2.94 7.36
C LEU A 108 -0.34 3.27 8.36
N SER A 109 -0.48 2.79 9.59
CA SER A 109 0.59 2.82 10.58
C SER A 109 0.52 1.58 11.48
N THR A 110 1.24 1.62 12.61
CA THR A 110 1.38 0.51 13.54
C THR A 110 0.03 -0.05 13.98
N GLY A 111 -0.14 -1.38 13.83
CA GLY A 111 -1.40 -2.09 14.11
C GLY A 111 -2.24 -2.37 12.88
N ASP A 112 -2.07 -1.60 11.81
CA ASP A 112 -2.79 -1.83 10.57
C ASP A 112 -2.27 -3.06 9.83
N ARG A 113 -3.13 -3.57 8.95
CA ARG A 113 -2.90 -4.81 8.21
C ARG A 113 -3.02 -4.57 6.73
N LEU A 114 -2.08 -5.12 5.96
CA LEU A 114 -2.18 -5.19 4.51
C LEU A 114 -3.03 -6.43 4.18
N TRP A 115 -4.23 -6.22 3.64
CA TRP A 115 -5.19 -7.30 3.35
C TRP A 115 -5.03 -7.83 1.93
N SER A 116 -5.28 -9.13 1.74
CA SER A 116 -5.26 -9.76 0.43
C SER A 116 -6.54 -9.54 -0.38
N SER A 117 -6.43 -9.77 -1.69
CA SER A 117 -7.52 -9.74 -2.66
C SER A 117 -8.59 -10.79 -2.37
N PHE A 118 -9.78 -10.58 -2.94
CA PHE A 118 -10.82 -11.60 -2.97
C PHE A 118 -10.37 -12.81 -3.79
N PRO A 119 -10.81 -14.04 -3.42
CA PRO A 119 -11.77 -14.36 -2.36
C PRO A 119 -11.14 -14.51 -0.96
N ALA A 120 -9.81 -14.46 -0.82
CA ALA A 120 -9.13 -14.81 0.42
C ALA A 120 -9.40 -13.82 1.57
N LEU A 121 -9.34 -12.50 1.28
CA LEU A 121 -9.53 -11.40 2.24
C LEU A 121 -8.96 -11.73 3.64
N ARG A 122 -7.65 -11.92 3.71
CA ARG A 122 -6.95 -12.18 4.98
C ARG A 122 -5.77 -11.23 5.16
N PRO A 123 -5.30 -11.01 6.40
CA PRO A 123 -4.07 -10.26 6.63
C PRO A 123 -2.88 -10.97 6.00
N MET A 124 -2.14 -10.26 5.14
CA MET A 124 -0.86 -10.71 4.58
C MET A 124 0.31 -10.30 5.47
N ALA A 125 0.23 -9.08 6.03
CA ALA A 125 1.22 -8.52 6.94
C ALA A 125 0.53 -7.58 7.94
N THR A 126 1.16 -7.40 9.11
CA THR A 126 0.76 -6.41 10.13
C THR A 126 1.93 -5.45 10.36
N ILE A 127 1.67 -4.14 10.35
CA ILE A 127 2.69 -3.14 10.69
C ILE A 127 2.93 -3.21 12.20
N THR A 128 4.16 -3.52 12.60
CA THR A 128 4.52 -3.72 14.02
C THR A 128 5.24 -2.52 14.63
N ASP A 129 5.81 -1.68 13.78
CA ASP A 129 6.65 -0.53 14.11
C ASP A 129 6.64 0.44 12.91
N ASP A 130 6.48 1.73 13.20
CA ASP A 130 6.52 2.82 12.23
C ASP A 130 7.22 4.02 12.88
N THR A 131 8.41 4.37 12.41
CA THR A 131 9.21 5.48 12.97
C THR A 131 8.66 6.86 12.60
N LEU A 132 7.65 6.93 11.74
CA LEU A 132 6.97 8.17 11.33
C LEU A 132 5.55 8.26 11.90
N ASP A 133 5.19 7.42 12.88
CA ASP A 133 3.86 7.40 13.50
C ASP A 133 3.46 8.73 14.17
N TRP A 134 4.44 9.55 14.55
CA TRP A 134 4.25 10.90 15.08
C TRP A 134 3.74 11.91 14.05
N TYR A 135 3.80 11.62 12.75
CA TYR A 135 3.45 12.58 11.69
C TYR A 135 1.96 12.93 11.71
N GLY A 136 1.09 11.94 11.97
CA GLY A 136 -0.36 12.14 11.98
C GLY A 136 -0.92 12.58 10.62
N ILE A 137 -1.79 13.59 10.64
CA ILE A 137 -2.35 14.22 9.44
C ILE A 137 -2.03 15.71 9.50
N ASP A 138 -1.39 16.24 8.46
CA ASP A 138 -1.00 17.63 8.38
C ASP A 138 -2.20 18.57 8.08
N PRO A 139 -2.04 19.92 8.17
CA PRO A 139 -3.12 20.87 7.90
C PRO A 139 -3.70 20.85 6.48
N PHE A 140 -3.04 20.18 5.54
CA PHE A 140 -3.46 20.00 4.15
C PHE A 140 -4.11 18.63 3.91
N GLY A 141 -4.21 17.79 4.95
CA GLY A 141 -4.75 16.43 4.85
C GLY A 141 -3.71 15.39 4.41
N GLY A 142 -2.42 15.74 4.39
CA GLY A 142 -1.32 14.85 4.07
C GLY A 142 -0.95 13.91 5.22
N SER A 143 -0.51 12.69 4.89
CA SER A 143 0.04 11.71 5.82
C SER A 143 1.05 10.82 5.09
N VAL A 144 1.60 9.79 5.74
CA VAL A 144 2.64 8.89 5.19
C VAL A 144 2.15 7.45 5.09
N HIS A 145 2.76 6.65 4.22
CA HIS A 145 2.40 5.23 3.96
C HIS A 145 0.99 5.06 3.37
N ASP A 146 0.76 5.69 2.22
CA ASP A 146 -0.55 5.75 1.58
C ASP A 146 -1.02 4.41 1.00
N VAL A 147 -2.34 4.24 0.94
CA VAL A 147 -3.03 3.18 0.18
C VAL A 147 -4.13 3.75 -0.73
N ILE A 148 -3.96 5.01 -1.16
CA ILE A 148 -4.88 5.74 -2.04
C ILE A 148 -4.37 5.79 -3.48
N GLY A 149 -3.06 5.76 -3.68
CA GLY A 149 -2.42 5.71 -4.98
C GLY A 149 -2.58 4.34 -5.65
N THR A 150 -2.15 4.28 -6.90
CA THR A 150 -1.99 3.02 -7.66
C THR A 150 -0.52 2.64 -7.73
N ARG A 151 0.27 3.47 -8.42
CA ARG A 151 1.74 3.49 -8.62
C ARG A 151 2.03 4.41 -9.81
N CYS A 152 3.24 4.95 -9.92
CA CYS A 152 3.63 5.55 -11.20
C CYS A 152 3.82 4.44 -12.24
N ASP A 153 3.36 4.68 -13.46
CA ASP A 153 3.30 3.66 -14.51
C ASP A 153 3.62 4.24 -15.90
N PRO A 154 4.20 3.41 -16.79
CA PRO A 154 4.67 3.88 -18.10
C PRO A 154 3.51 4.31 -19.02
N TYR A 155 2.31 3.79 -18.80
CA TYR A 155 1.14 4.04 -19.62
C TYR A 155 0.59 5.44 -19.35
N THR A 156 0.42 5.81 -18.09
CA THR A 156 0.04 7.15 -17.67
C THR A 156 1.09 8.18 -18.07
N ASN A 157 2.39 7.84 -17.97
CA ASN A 157 3.45 8.72 -18.47
C ASN A 157 3.30 8.99 -19.97
N CYS A 158 3.20 7.93 -20.77
CA CYS A 158 3.01 8.03 -22.22
C CYS A 158 1.74 8.80 -22.58
N LEU A 159 0.63 8.55 -21.89
CA LEU A 159 -0.64 9.27 -22.09
C LEU A 159 -0.51 10.78 -21.88
N LEU A 160 0.23 11.20 -20.84
CA LEU A 160 0.31 12.60 -20.43
C LEU A 160 1.44 13.38 -21.11
N THR A 161 2.56 12.72 -21.45
CA THR A 161 3.75 13.38 -22.01
C THR A 161 4.02 13.01 -23.47
N GLY A 162 3.48 11.90 -23.96
CA GLY A 162 3.81 11.34 -25.27
C GLY A 162 5.10 10.52 -25.31
N ASP A 163 5.89 10.50 -24.22
CA ASP A 163 7.21 9.87 -24.18
C ASP A 163 7.17 8.53 -23.42
N PRO A 164 7.82 7.48 -23.92
CA PRO A 164 7.99 6.24 -23.16
C PRO A 164 9.03 6.43 -22.04
N TYR A 165 8.69 5.94 -20.84
CA TYR A 165 9.62 5.90 -19.70
C TYR A 165 9.54 4.53 -19.01
N HIS A 166 10.69 3.88 -18.81
CA HIS A 166 10.75 2.46 -18.42
C HIS A 166 11.16 2.20 -16.96
N HIS A 167 11.36 3.26 -16.17
CA HIS A 167 11.77 3.18 -14.77
C HIS A 167 10.68 3.67 -13.78
N CYS A 168 9.43 3.64 -14.23
CA CYS A 168 8.27 3.75 -13.34
C CYS A 168 8.21 2.56 -12.37
N CYS A 169 7.66 2.76 -11.17
CA CYS A 169 7.45 1.73 -10.16
C CYS A 169 6.72 0.51 -10.73
N HIS A 170 5.71 0.71 -11.58
CA HIS A 170 5.04 -0.38 -12.31
C HIS A 170 6.07 -1.25 -13.06
N SER A 171 6.89 -0.66 -13.94
CA SER A 171 7.87 -1.39 -14.74
C SER A 171 8.93 -2.06 -13.87
N ASN A 172 9.37 -1.38 -12.79
CA ASN A 172 10.37 -1.89 -11.87
C ASN A 172 9.85 -3.15 -11.13
N LEU A 173 8.62 -3.09 -10.60
CA LEU A 173 7.97 -4.20 -9.91
C LEU A 173 7.72 -5.39 -10.85
N THR A 174 7.25 -5.12 -12.07
CA THR A 174 7.04 -6.16 -13.09
C THR A 174 8.33 -6.91 -13.40
N ARG A 175 9.45 -6.19 -13.64
CA ARG A 175 10.76 -6.83 -13.88
C ARG A 175 11.24 -7.62 -12.66
N ALA A 176 11.17 -7.03 -11.47
CA ALA A 176 11.62 -7.69 -10.25
C ALA A 176 10.85 -8.98 -9.92
N LEU A 177 9.53 -8.99 -10.17
CA LEU A 177 8.72 -10.20 -10.02
C LEU A 177 9.03 -11.23 -11.11
N ALA A 178 9.17 -10.80 -12.36
CA ALA A 178 9.52 -11.68 -13.48
C ALA A 178 10.85 -12.41 -13.24
N ASP A 179 11.87 -11.67 -12.82
CA ASP A 179 13.19 -12.20 -12.49
C ASP A 179 13.13 -13.21 -11.34
N HIS A 180 12.33 -12.91 -10.31
CA HIS A 180 12.15 -13.81 -9.16
C HIS A 180 11.45 -15.12 -9.53
N LEU A 181 10.50 -15.07 -10.47
CA LEU A 181 9.75 -16.23 -10.93
C LEU A 181 10.44 -16.99 -12.07
N GLY A 182 11.45 -16.38 -12.71
CA GLY A 182 12.10 -16.93 -13.91
C GLY A 182 11.17 -16.95 -15.14
N VAL A 183 10.31 -15.94 -15.29
CA VAL A 183 9.34 -15.82 -16.39
C VAL A 183 9.55 -14.53 -17.18
N ALA A 184 8.88 -14.39 -18.34
CA ALA A 184 8.92 -13.13 -19.09
C ALA A 184 8.16 -12.01 -18.34
N PRO A 185 8.58 -10.72 -18.46
CA PRO A 185 7.88 -9.60 -17.83
C PRO A 185 6.37 -9.53 -18.13
N THR A 186 5.96 -9.87 -19.35
CA THR A 186 4.54 -9.90 -19.76
C THR A 186 3.71 -10.95 -19.01
N GLN A 187 4.34 -11.94 -18.39
CA GLN A 187 3.68 -12.95 -17.56
C GLN A 187 3.62 -12.55 -16.08
N ALA A 188 4.43 -11.58 -15.65
CA ALA A 188 4.50 -11.08 -14.28
C ALA A 188 3.76 -9.75 -14.09
N GLU A 189 3.39 -9.08 -15.19
CA GLU A 189 2.64 -7.83 -15.13
C GLU A 189 1.24 -8.07 -14.53
N PRO A 190 0.89 -7.39 -13.42
CA PRO A 190 -0.32 -7.67 -12.65
C PRO A 190 -1.61 -7.02 -13.16
#